data_AF-A0A3B3Y8M1-F1
#
_entry.id   AF-A0A3B3Y8M1-F1
#
_cell.length_a   1.000
_cell.length_b   1.000
_cell.length_c   1.000
_cell.angle_alpha   90.00
_cell.angle_beta   90.00
_cell.angle_gamma   90.00
#
_symmetry.space_group_name_H-M   'P 1'
#
loop_
_entity.id
_entity.type
_entity.pdbx_description
1 polymer ?
#
loop_
_entity_poly.entity_id
_entity_poly.type
_entity_poly.pdbx_seq_one_letter_code
_entity_poly.pdbx_strand_id
1 'polypeptide(L)'
;MEVKVSVKGIPRVVCGVTEETTCQDVVLVLAQSLGQPGRYALREKFKDFERCMTPDERLLETLKKYGEQAKEVQLSLQHGGVSFDPIYEGSLWAVNKFPN
;
A
#
# COMPACT_ATOMS: atom_id res chain seq x y z
N MET A 1 -2.62 2.25 15.28
CA MET A 1 -3.24 0.94 14.98
C MET A 1 -2.25 0.09 14.20
N GLU A 2 -2.53 -1.21 14.06
CA GLU A 2 -1.75 -2.12 13.22
C GLU A 2 -2.64 -2.76 12.15
N VAL A 3 -2.10 -2.95 10.96
CA VAL A 3 -2.80 -3.59 9.84
C VAL A 3 -1.97 -4.71 9.25
N LYS A 4 -2.63 -5.79 8.86
CA LYS A 4 -1.98 -6.94 8.20
C LYS A 4 -2.08 -6.78 6.70
N VAL A 5 -0.93 -6.79 6.03
CA VAL A 5 -0.81 -6.66 4.57
C VAL A 5 0.00 -7.82 4.02
N SER A 6 -0.57 -8.56 3.08
CA SER A 6 0.09 -9.65 2.37
C SER A 6 0.92 -9.13 1.21
N VAL A 7 2.23 -9.31 1.27
CA VAL A 7 3.17 -8.93 0.20
C VAL A 7 3.69 -10.18 -0.47
N LYS A 8 3.37 -10.40 -1.76
CA LYS A 8 3.81 -11.59 -2.52
C LYS A 8 3.49 -12.91 -1.80
N GLY A 9 2.34 -12.98 -1.14
CA GLY A 9 1.91 -14.14 -0.35
C GLY A 9 2.47 -14.21 1.08
N ILE A 10 3.33 -13.27 1.48
CA ILE A 10 3.91 -13.20 2.82
C ILE A 10 3.13 -12.18 3.66
N PRO A 11 2.48 -12.57 4.75
CA PRO A 11 1.81 -11.63 5.64
C PRO A 11 2.83 -10.74 6.34
N ARG A 12 2.62 -9.43 6.27
CA ARG A 12 3.38 -8.40 6.99
C ARG A 12 2.44 -7.58 7.86
N VAL A 13 2.99 -7.02 8.93
CA VAL A 13 2.25 -6.11 9.82
C VAL A 13 2.85 -4.72 9.68
N VAL A 14 1.99 -3.73 9.44
CA VAL A 14 2.38 -2.32 9.46
C VAL A 14 1.83 -1.73 10.75
N CYS A 15 2.74 -1.28 11.62
CA CYS A 15 2.41 -0.62 12.87
C CYS A 15 2.45 0.90 12.68
N GLY A 16 1.65 1.64 13.47
CA GLY A 16 1.62 3.10 13.43
C GLY A 16 0.60 3.69 12.46
N VAL A 17 -0.34 2.87 11.95
CA VAL A 17 -1.41 3.37 11.07
C VAL A 17 -2.38 4.23 11.88
N THR A 18 -2.64 5.44 11.38
CA THR A 18 -3.57 6.43 11.91
C THR A 18 -4.67 6.74 10.89
N GLU A 19 -5.65 7.56 11.28
CA GLU A 19 -6.76 7.94 10.39
C GLU A 19 -6.33 8.86 9.25
N GLU A 20 -5.21 9.56 9.45
CA GLU A 20 -4.57 10.41 8.45
C GLU A 20 -3.68 9.60 7.49
N THR A 21 -3.35 8.34 7.85
CA THR A 21 -2.49 7.48 7.03
C THR A 21 -3.24 7.07 5.76
N THR A 22 -2.71 7.49 4.62
CA THR A 22 -3.24 7.13 3.31
C THR A 22 -2.78 5.74 2.88
N CYS A 23 -3.48 5.14 1.93
CA CYS A 23 -3.00 3.92 1.27
C CYS A 23 -1.61 4.13 0.67
N GLN A 24 -1.32 5.33 0.16
CA GLN A 24 -0.01 5.69 -0.35
C GLN A 24 1.08 5.60 0.72
N ASP A 25 0.87 6.15 1.92
CA ASP A 25 1.84 6.07 3.02
C ASP A 25 2.20 4.62 3.36
N VAL A 26 1.18 3.76 3.49
CA VAL A 26 1.38 2.34 3.80
C VAL A 26 2.15 1.64 2.68
N VAL A 27 1.79 1.92 1.43
CA VAL A 27 2.49 1.43 0.26
C VAL A 27 3.96 1.89 0.25
N LEU A 28 4.22 3.15 0.59
CA LEU A 28 5.55 3.74 0.60
C LEU A 28 6.44 3.07 1.65
N VAL A 29 5.93 2.91 2.87
CA VAL A 29 6.64 2.24 3.98
C VAL A 29 6.91 0.77 3.64
N LEU A 30 5.93 0.07 3.04
CA LEU A 30 6.11 -1.31 2.61
C LEU A 30 7.14 -1.41 1.48
N ALA A 31 7.07 -0.55 0.46
CA ALA A 31 8.02 -0.52 -0.64
C ALA A 31 9.44 -0.21 -0.16
N GLN A 32 9.57 0.74 0.77
CA GLN A 32 10.84 1.07 1.43
C GLN A 32 11.38 -0.12 2.24
N SER A 33 10.53 -0.81 3.01
CA SER A 33 10.89 -2.02 3.75
C SER A 33 11.27 -3.19 2.84
N LEU A 34 10.76 -3.23 1.61
CA LEU A 34 11.11 -4.23 0.60
C LEU A 34 12.38 -3.88 -0.17
N GLY A 35 12.82 -2.62 -0.16
CA GLY A 35 13.97 -2.14 -0.94
C GLY A 35 13.77 -2.24 -2.45
N GLN A 36 12.51 -2.27 -2.91
CA GLN A 36 12.20 -2.42 -4.34
C GLN A 36 11.54 -1.13 -4.85
N PRO A 37 12.15 -0.44 -5.83
CA PRO A 37 11.53 0.71 -6.47
C PRO A 37 10.47 0.25 -7.47
N GLY A 38 9.40 1.03 -7.57
CA GLY A 38 8.36 0.82 -8.59
C GLY A 38 6.99 1.30 -8.13
N ARG A 39 5.99 1.06 -8.98
CA ARG A 39 4.61 1.42 -8.69
C ARG A 39 3.94 0.30 -7.90
N TYR A 40 3.46 0.63 -6.72
CA TYR A 40 2.73 -0.28 -5.86
C TYR A 40 1.31 0.23 -5.65
N ALA A 41 0.38 -0.70 -5.50
CA ALA A 41 -1.00 -0.42 -5.19
C ALA A 41 -1.44 -1.34 -4.05
N LEU A 42 -2.19 -0.77 -3.10
CA LEU A 42 -2.82 -1.57 -2.06
C LEU A 42 -4.10 -2.17 -2.63
N ARG A 43 -4.30 -3.47 -2.40
CA ARG A 43 -5.50 -4.19 -2.82
C ARG A 43 -6.16 -4.79 -1.60
N GLU A 44 -7.40 -4.41 -1.37
CA GLU A 44 -8.24 -4.98 -0.33
C GLU A 44 -9.01 -6.18 -0.90
N LYS A 45 -9.01 -7.29 -0.15
CA LYS A 45 -9.80 -8.47 -0.45
C LYS A 45 -10.76 -8.71 0.69
N PHE A 46 -12.04 -8.68 0.40
CA PHE A 46 -13.12 -8.95 1.32
C PHE A 46 -13.95 -10.13 0.82
N LYS A 47 -13.85 -11.28 1.49
CA LYS A 47 -14.49 -12.55 1.04
C LYS A 47 -14.11 -12.87 -0.41
N ASP A 48 -15.08 -12.82 -1.32
CA ASP A 48 -14.93 -13.07 -2.76
C ASP A 48 -14.74 -11.78 -3.58
N PHE A 49 -14.75 -10.62 -2.92
CA PHE A 49 -14.56 -9.32 -3.57
C PHE A 49 -13.13 -8.84 -3.37
N GLU A 50 -12.46 -8.48 -4.45
CA GLU A 50 -11.13 -7.86 -4.41
C GLU A 50 -11.15 -6.53 -5.17
N ARG A 51 -10.58 -5.49 -4.58
CA ARG A 51 -10.54 -4.15 -5.16
C ARG A 51 -9.20 -3.50 -4.93
N CYS A 52 -8.69 -2.83 -5.96
CA CYS A 52 -7.53 -1.96 -5.83
C CYS A 52 -7.96 -0.63 -5.21
N MET A 53 -7.30 -0.26 -4.12
CA MET A 53 -7.52 1.02 -3.46
C MET A 53 -6.76 2.11 -4.20
N THR A 54 -7.31 3.34 -4.16
CA THR A 54 -6.59 4.51 -4.67
C THR A 54 -5.57 4.99 -3.64
N PRO A 55 -4.47 5.63 -4.09
CA PRO A 55 -3.44 6.13 -3.18
C PRO A 55 -3.94 7.24 -2.25
N ASP A 56 -4.94 8.02 -2.69
CA ASP A 56 -5.54 9.15 -1.96
C ASP A 56 -6.56 8.68 -0.89
N GLU A 57 -7.05 7.44 -1.00
CA GLU A 57 -7.96 6.86 -0.01
C GLU A 57 -7.24 6.63 1.34
N ARG A 58 -7.94 6.94 2.43
CA ARG A 58 -7.49 6.69 3.80
C ARG A 58 -7.73 5.24 4.17
N LEU A 59 -6.68 4.52 4.54
CA LEU A 59 -6.76 3.08 4.80
C LEU A 59 -7.76 2.78 5.92
N LEU A 60 -7.67 3.52 7.03
CA LEU A 60 -8.58 3.32 8.16
C LEU A 60 -10.01 3.75 7.84
N GLU A 61 -10.23 4.81 7.06
CA GLU A 61 -11.60 5.18 6.68
C GLU A 61 -12.24 4.11 5.81
N THR A 62 -11.50 3.57 4.84
CA THR A 62 -12.04 2.51 3.99
C THR A 62 -12.32 1.25 4.80
N LEU A 63 -11.42 0.85 5.71
CA LEU A 63 -11.71 -0.24 6.65
C LEU A 63 -12.92 0.06 7.53
N LYS A 64 -13.08 1.29 8.03
CA LYS A 64 -14.27 1.71 8.79
C LYS A 64 -15.56 1.61 7.98
N LYS A 65 -15.55 1.80 6.65
CA LYS A 65 -16.72 1.58 5.79
C LYS A 65 -17.22 0.13 5.84
N TYR A 66 -16.33 -0.84 6.08
CA TYR A 66 -16.71 -2.23 6.30
C TYR A 66 -17.22 -2.51 7.73
N GLY A 67 -17.02 -1.58 8.68
CA GLY A 67 -17.50 -1.71 10.06
C GLY A 67 -16.96 -2.97 10.76
N GLU A 68 -17.86 -3.81 11.28
CA GLU A 68 -17.49 -5.08 11.91
C GLU A 68 -16.80 -6.09 10.97
N GLN A 69 -16.98 -5.91 9.65
CA GLN A 69 -16.41 -6.78 8.63
C GLN A 69 -14.97 -6.40 8.27
N ALA A 70 -14.46 -5.26 8.78
CA ALA A 70 -13.09 -4.83 8.56
C ALA A 70 -12.04 -5.88 8.99
N LYS A 71 -12.37 -6.69 10.00
CA LYS A 71 -11.53 -7.80 10.49
C LYS A 71 -11.37 -8.94 9.49
N GLU A 72 -12.30 -9.06 8.55
CA GLU A 72 -12.26 -10.07 7.47
C GLU A 72 -11.57 -9.52 6.21
N VAL A 73 -11.33 -8.21 6.13
CA VAL A 73 -10.62 -7.58 5.01
C VAL A 73 -9.14 -7.95 5.07
N GLN A 74 -8.65 -8.55 4.00
CA GLN A 74 -7.24 -8.86 3.80
C GLN A 74 -6.63 -7.83 2.85
N LEU A 75 -5.65 -7.09 3.33
CA LEU A 75 -4.89 -6.17 2.49
C LEU A 75 -3.77 -6.95 1.81
N SER A 76 -3.50 -6.63 0.56
CA SER A 76 -2.42 -7.22 -0.22
C SER A 76 -1.71 -6.14 -1.03
N LEU A 77 -0.39 -6.17 -1.04
CA LEU A 77 0.41 -5.23 -1.82
C LEU A 77 0.58 -5.79 -3.23
N GLN A 78 0.03 -5.09 -4.21
CA GLN A 78 0.21 -5.39 -5.63
C GLN A 78 1.33 -4.53 -6.19
N HIS A 79 2.30 -5.15 -6.84
CA HIS A 79 3.30 -4.45 -7.62
C HIS A 79 2.74 -4.29 -9.04
N GLY A 80 2.46 -3.06 -9.46
CA GLY A 80 1.87 -2.75 -10.77
C GLY A 80 2.79 -2.97 -11.97
N GLY A 81 3.90 -3.68 -11.76
CA GLY A 81 5.00 -3.78 -12.72
C GLY A 81 5.81 -2.48 -12.78
N VAL A 82 7.08 -2.64 -13.16
CA VAL A 82 7.89 -1.53 -13.66
C VAL A 82 7.36 -1.20 -15.05
N SER A 83 6.39 -0.30 -15.12
CA SER A 83 6.20 0.41 -16.38
C SER A 83 7.39 1.36 -16.48
N PHE A 84 8.47 0.86 -17.10
CA PHE A 84 9.51 1.70 -17.68
C PHE A 84 8.85 2.46 -18.84
N ASP A 85 7.89 3.33 -18.55
CA ASP A 85 7.43 4.34 -19.48
C ASP A 85 8.32 5.56 -19.24
N PRO A 86 9.26 5.88 -20.13
CA PRO A 86 10.19 6.99 -19.98
C PRO A 86 9.52 8.38 -20.09
N ILE A 87 8.19 8.47 -19.93
CA ILE A 87 7.43 9.72 -20.03
C ILE A 87 7.19 10.36 -18.64
N TYR A 88 7.47 9.65 -17.54
CA TYR A 88 7.52 10.22 -16.19
C TYR A 88 8.93 10.14 -15.59
N GLU A 89 9.95 10.41 -16.40
CA GLU A 89 11.31 10.68 -15.94
C GLU A 89 11.44 12.13 -15.42
N GLY A 90 10.51 12.52 -14.56
CA GLY A 90 10.44 13.87 -13.98
C GLY A 90 9.80 13.81 -12.60
N SER A 91 10.64 13.73 -11.57
CA SER A 91 10.39 14.26 -10.21
C SER A 91 10.10 13.29 -9.05
N LEU A 92 10.08 11.95 -9.18
CA LEU A 92 9.84 11.09 -8.00
C LEU A 92 10.88 10.01 -7.68
N TRP A 93 11.76 9.62 -8.61
CA TRP A 93 12.89 8.72 -8.28
C TRP A 93 14.13 9.47 -7.77
N ALA A 94 14.19 10.79 -7.97
CA ALA A 94 15.34 11.62 -7.56
C ALA A 94 15.40 11.91 -6.04
N VAL A 95 14.35 11.59 -5.28
CA VAL A 95 14.30 11.93 -3.84
C VAL A 95 14.92 10.86 -2.94
N ASN A 96 15.20 9.65 -3.45
CA ASN A 96 15.88 8.59 -2.69
C ASN A 96 17.37 8.47 -2.98
N LYS A 97 18.02 9.61 -3.24
CA LYS A 97 19.46 9.76 -3.01
C LYS A 97 19.67 10.24 -1.56
N PHE A 98 19.27 9.42 -0.59
CA PHE A 98 19.67 9.65 0.79
C PHE A 98 21.06 9.03 0.99
N PRO A 99 22.10 9.84 1.25
CA PRO A 99 23.43 9.34 1.55
C PRO A 99 23.43 8.73 2.96
N ASN A 100 24.00 7.53 3.08
CA ASN A 100 24.78 7.15 4.27
C ASN A 100 26.25 7.26 3.90
#